data_AF-A0AAW8G645-F1
#
_entry.id   AF-A0AAW8G645-F1
#
_cell.length_a   1.000
_cell.length_b   1.000
_cell.length_c   1.000
_cell.angle_alpha   90.00
_cell.angle_beta   90.00
_cell.angle_gamma   90.00
#
_symmetry.space_group_name_H-M   'P 1'
#
loop_
_entity.id
_entity.type
_entity.pdbx_description
1 polymer ?
#
loop_
_entity_poly.entity_id
_entity_poly.type
_entity_poly.pdbx_seq_one_letter_code
_entity_poly.pdbx_strand_id
1 'polypeptide(L)'
;MIRNIKNYLLVFVMISCHLLGQKSSFIYELKYKPHTDSIRLDTITYYLDTDKDVLLFRSAMFRKSDSLAIKRGYPNGFDTEFNNK
;
A
#
# COMPACT_ATOMS: atom_id res chain seq x y z
N MET A 1 15.10 17.15 -39.30
CA MET A 1 15.42 15.88 -38.60
C MET A 1 15.64 16.07 -37.09
N ILE A 2 16.50 17.01 -36.67
CA ILE A 2 16.83 17.28 -35.25
C ILE A 2 15.60 17.64 -34.38
N ARG A 3 14.62 18.39 -34.92
CA ARG A 3 13.39 18.77 -34.20
C ARG A 3 12.53 17.56 -33.80
N ASN A 4 12.45 16.55 -34.66
CA ASN A 4 11.64 15.36 -34.40
C ASN A 4 12.28 14.50 -33.30
N ILE A 5 13.61 14.39 -33.29
CA ILE A 5 14.38 13.73 -32.22
C ILE A 5 14.16 14.38 -30.85
N LYS A 6 14.13 15.72 -30.78
CA LYS A 6 13.84 16.45 -29.54
C LYS A 6 12.43 16.15 -29.02
N ASN A 7 11.45 16.03 -29.91
CA ASN A 7 10.08 15.70 -29.54
C ASN A 7 9.96 14.26 -29.01
N TYR A 8 10.65 13.29 -29.63
CA TYR A 8 10.69 11.92 -29.11
C TYR A 8 11.37 11.82 -27.75
N LEU A 9 12.45 12.58 -27.55
CA LEU A 9 13.12 12.66 -26.25
C LEU A 9 12.19 13.22 -25.17
N LEU A 10 11.44 14.29 -25.48
CA LEU A 10 10.46 14.86 -24.55
C LEU A 10 9.39 13.83 -24.16
N VAL A 11 8.82 13.14 -25.14
CA VAL A 11 7.81 12.10 -24.89
C VAL A 11 8.38 10.96 -24.05
N PHE A 12 9.61 10.52 -24.34
CA PHE A 12 10.28 9.49 -23.56
C PHE A 12 10.47 9.92 -22.10
N VAL A 13 10.96 11.14 -21.85
CA VAL A 13 11.14 11.69 -20.49
C VAL A 13 9.81 11.74 -19.75
N MET A 14 8.74 12.22 -20.38
CA MET A 14 7.41 12.27 -19.78
C MET A 14 6.92 10.87 -19.37
N ILE A 15 7.10 9.86 -20.24
CA ILE A 15 6.74 8.47 -19.94
C ILE A 15 7.56 7.93 -18.77
N SER A 16 8.88 8.16 -18.75
CA SER A 16 9.74 7.69 -17.65
C SER A 16 9.35 8.30 -16.30
N CYS A 17 9.01 9.59 -16.25
CA CYS A 17 8.54 10.24 -15.02
C CYS A 17 7.23 9.63 -14.51
N HIS A 18 6.31 9.27 -15.41
CA HIS A 18 5.06 8.61 -15.02
C HIS A 18 5.26 7.19 -14.50
N LEU A 19 6.26 6.47 -15.00
CA LEU A 19 6.56 5.11 -14.53
C LEU A 19 7.22 5.12 -13.14
N LEU A 20 8.13 6.04 -12.88
CA LEU A 20 8.87 6.13 -11.61
C LEU A 20 8.03 6.74 -10.47
N GLY A 21 6.98 7.51 -10.78
CA GLY A 21 6.12 8.17 -9.79
C GLY A 21 4.96 7.31 -9.26
N GLN A 22 4.85 6.04 -9.65
CA GLN A 22 3.76 5.18 -9.20
C GLN A 22 3.95 4.73 -7.75
N LYS A 23 2.91 4.91 -6.93
CA LYS A 23 2.86 4.32 -5.58
C LYS A 23 2.81 2.80 -5.70
N SER A 24 3.60 2.10 -4.87
CA SER A 24 3.60 0.63 -4.82
C SER A 24 3.14 0.13 -3.45
N SER A 25 2.61 -1.09 -3.44
CA SER A 25 2.14 -1.74 -2.22
C SER A 25 2.40 -3.23 -2.32
N PHE A 26 2.97 -3.81 -1.27
CA PHE A 26 3.15 -5.26 -1.16
C PHE A 26 2.10 -5.84 -0.21
N ILE A 27 1.51 -6.95 -0.61
CA ILE A 27 0.49 -7.65 0.17
C ILE A 27 1.14 -8.87 0.82
N TYR A 28 1.03 -8.96 2.14
CA TYR A 28 1.54 -10.08 2.93
C TYR A 28 0.37 -10.85 3.53
N GLU A 29 0.36 -12.16 3.36
CA GLU A 29 -0.62 -13.05 3.98
C GLU A 29 0.06 -13.84 5.10
N LEU A 30 -0.34 -13.58 6.35
CA LEU A 30 0.07 -14.38 7.50
C LEU A 30 -0.98 -15.46 7.75
N LYS A 31 -0.60 -16.71 7.47
CA LYS A 31 -1.42 -17.89 7.79
C LYS A 31 -0.96 -18.45 9.12
N TYR A 32 -1.86 -18.53 10.10
CA TYR A 32 -1.54 -19.01 11.43
C TYR A 32 -2.64 -19.93 11.96
N LYS A 33 -2.26 -20.72 12.95
CA LYS A 33 -3.17 -21.59 13.67
C LYS A 33 -3.53 -20.92 14.99
N PRO A 34 -4.80 -20.51 15.23
CA PRO A 34 -5.15 -19.77 16.43
C PRO A 34 -5.03 -20.61 17.70
N HIS A 35 -5.23 -21.93 17.59
CA HIS A 35 -5.14 -22.89 18.69
C HIS A 35 -4.38 -24.13 18.22
N THR A 36 -3.50 -24.68 19.06
CA THR A 36 -2.70 -25.88 18.74
C THR A 36 -3.56 -27.05 18.25
N ASP A 37 -4.82 -27.13 18.69
CA ASP A 37 -5.73 -28.24 18.39
C ASP A 37 -6.77 -27.94 17.29
N SER A 38 -6.79 -26.72 16.72
CA SER A 38 -7.75 -26.42 15.64
C SER A 38 -7.39 -27.16 14.34
N ILE A 39 -8.36 -27.43 13.46
CA ILE A 39 -8.06 -27.82 12.07
C ILE A 39 -8.04 -26.58 11.17
N ARG A 40 -8.62 -25.48 11.67
CA ARG A 40 -8.75 -24.21 10.96
C ARG A 40 -7.44 -23.43 11.02
N LEU A 41 -7.00 -23.00 9.84
CA LEU A 41 -5.97 -21.99 9.64
C LEU A 41 -6.65 -20.65 9.43
N ASP A 42 -6.30 -19.67 10.24
CA ASP A 42 -6.74 -18.30 10.07
C ASP A 42 -5.70 -17.55 9.23
N THR A 43 -6.16 -16.53 8.51
CA THR A 43 -5.30 -15.71 7.65
C THR A 43 -5.53 -14.24 7.98
N ILE A 44 -4.45 -13.51 8.26
CA ILE A 44 -4.46 -12.05 8.37
C ILE A 44 -3.69 -11.47 7.20
N THR A 45 -4.29 -10.48 6.54
CA THR A 45 -3.65 -9.73 5.44
C THR A 45 -3.05 -8.43 5.95
N TYR A 46 -1.77 -8.24 5.64
CA TYR A 46 -1.02 -7.01 5.87
C TYR A 46 -0.64 -6.36 4.54
N TYR A 47 -0.44 -5.05 4.59
CA TYR A 47 -0.05 -4.21 3.47
C TYR A 47 1.20 -3.44 3.86
N LEU A 48 2.20 -3.46 2.98
CA LEU A 48 3.37 -2.61 3.03
C LEU A 48 3.24 -1.58 1.91
N ASP A 49 2.70 -0.42 2.25
CA ASP A 49 2.55 0.68 1.31
C ASP A 49 3.85 1.51 1.30
N THR A 50 4.34 1.85 0.10
CA THR A 50 5.41 2.84 -0.06
C THR A 50 4.76 4.22 -0.21
N ASP A 51 4.91 5.08 0.80
CA ASP A 51 4.45 6.45 0.73
C ASP A 51 5.63 7.40 0.88
N LYS A 52 5.97 8.06 -0.24
CA LYS A 52 7.16 8.90 -0.36
C LYS A 52 8.42 8.10 0.02
N ASP A 53 9.04 8.46 1.14
CA ASP A 53 10.28 7.86 1.65
C ASP A 53 10.03 6.93 2.87
N VAL A 54 8.77 6.64 3.19
CA VAL A 54 8.39 5.82 4.34
C VAL A 54 7.69 4.54 3.90
N LEU A 55 8.06 3.45 4.56
CA LEU A 55 7.40 2.15 4.45
C LEU A 55 6.35 2.02 5.56
N LEU A 56 5.07 1.96 5.18
CA LEU A 56 3.97 1.79 6.11
C LEU A 56 3.49 0.35 6.11
N PHE A 57 3.80 -0.39 7.16
CA PHE A 57 3.29 -1.74 7.39
C PHE A 57 2.05 -1.71 8.27
N ARG A 58 0.90 -2.15 7.74
CA ARG A 58 -0.41 -2.08 8.42
C ARG A 58 -1.36 -3.21 8.03
N SER A 59 -2.26 -3.59 8.93
CA SER A 59 -3.29 -4.58 8.63
C SER A 59 -4.37 -4.02 7.70
N ALA A 60 -5.18 -4.90 7.10
CA ALA A 60 -6.31 -4.51 6.26
C ALA A 60 -7.30 -3.55 6.93
N MET A 61 -7.57 -3.75 8.22
CA MET A 61 -8.51 -2.90 8.97
C MET A 61 -7.97 -1.48 9.17
N PHE A 62 -6.69 -1.34 9.54
CA PHE A 62 -6.06 -0.03 9.67
C PHE A 62 -6.01 0.72 8.34
N ARG A 63 -5.61 0.05 7.26
CA ARG A 63 -5.59 0.64 5.91
C ARG A 63 -6.96 1.18 5.49
N LYS A 64 -8.03 0.44 5.81
CA LYS A 64 -9.42 0.86 5.53
C LYS A 64 -9.84 2.04 6.42
N SER A 65 -9.45 2.02 7.69
CA SER A 65 -9.71 3.11 8.63
C SER A 65 -9.06 4.42 8.18
N ASP A 66 -7.78 4.38 7.78
CA ASP A 66 -7.05 5.55 7.27
C ASP A 66 -7.68 6.09 5.98
N SER A 67 -8.06 5.19 5.07
CA SER A 67 -8.76 5.54 3.83
C SER A 67 -10.09 6.26 4.12
N LEU A 68 -10.82 5.82 5.14
CA LEU A 68 -12.06 6.45 5.57
C LEU A 68 -11.80 7.81 6.21
N ALA A 69 -10.78 7.94 7.07
CA ALA A 69 -10.41 9.23 7.66
C ALA A 69 -10.13 10.29 6.58
N ILE A 70 -9.40 9.92 5.53
CA ILE A 70 -9.14 10.81 4.38
C ILE A 70 -10.43 11.13 3.62
N LYS A 71 -11.31 10.13 3.40
CA LYS A 71 -12.51 10.29 2.58
C LYS A 71 -13.64 11.07 3.27
N ARG A 72 -13.87 10.82 4.57
CA ARG A 72 -15.05 11.32 5.31
C ARG A 72 -14.71 12.20 6.53
N GLY A 73 -13.42 12.34 6.87
CA GLY A 73 -12.95 13.15 7.99
C GLY A 73 -12.83 12.42 9.34
N TYR A 74 -13.28 11.15 9.44
CA TYR A 74 -13.14 10.36 10.68
C TYR A 74 -12.85 8.87 10.40
N PRO A 75 -11.96 8.22 11.18
CA PRO A 75 -11.63 6.80 11.04
C PRO A 75 -12.75 5.88 11.56
N ASN A 76 -12.57 4.56 11.45
CA ASN A 76 -13.49 3.56 12.00
C ASN A 76 -13.21 3.22 13.49
N GLY A 77 -12.58 4.13 14.24
CA GLY A 77 -12.25 3.90 15.65
C GLY A 77 -11.15 2.87 15.90
N PHE A 78 -10.32 2.59 14.89
CA PHE A 78 -9.10 1.80 15.04
C PHE A 78 -7.96 2.75 15.40
N ASP A 79 -7.43 2.65 16.62
CA ASP A 79 -6.24 3.38 17.05
C ASP A 79 -5.01 2.89 16.30
N THR A 80 -4.13 3.81 15.86
CA THR A 80 -2.94 3.57 15.04
C THR A 80 -1.81 2.81 15.76
N GLU A 81 -2.15 1.80 16.55
CA GLU A 81 -1.20 0.95 17.24
C GLU A 81 -0.87 -0.26 16.39
N PHE A 82 0.43 -0.42 16.11
CA PHE A 82 1.01 -1.55 15.38
C PHE A 82 0.69 -2.92 16.02
N ASN A 83 0.20 -2.94 17.27
CA ASN A 83 0.06 -4.12 18.10
C ASN A 83 -1.33 -4.31 18.73
N ASN A 84 -2.37 -3.67 18.19
CA ASN A 84 -3.73 -3.90 18.68
C ASN A 84 -4.25 -5.25 18.16
N LYS A 85 -4.32 -6.21 19.09
CA LYS A 85 -4.90 -7.55 18.91
C LYS A 85 -6.41 -7.48 18.70
#